data_AF-A0A7K4G1T0-F1
#
_entry.id   AF-A0A7K4G1T0-F1
#
_cell.length_a   1.000
_cell.length_b   1.000
_cell.length_c   1.000
_cell.angle_alpha   90.00
_cell.angle_beta   90.00
_cell.angle_gamma   90.00
#
_symmetry.space_group_name_H-M   'P 1'
#
loop_
_entity.id
_entity.type
_entity.pdbx_description
1 polymer ?
#
loop_
_entity_poly.entity_id
_entity_poly.type
_entity_poly.pdbx_seq_one_letter_code
_entity_poly.pdbx_strand_id
1 'polypeptide(L)'
;MVKYAIAKQLAGKRVITTDGEELGRIIDLYLNELNGKLESVLVEPNPESSWASRTKQAGGGYLMVPYSAVLDVKDVMVVDRRGLASDDSSSKGGFF
;
A
#
# COMPACT_ATOMS: atom_id res chain seq x y z
N MET A 1 21.56 14.21 -15.82
CA MET A 1 20.25 14.28 -15.16
C MET A 1 19.68 12.87 -15.13
N VAL A 2 19.62 12.24 -13.96
CA VAL A 2 19.12 10.86 -13.86
C VAL A 2 17.61 10.88 -14.06
N LYS A 3 17.11 10.20 -15.08
CA LYS A 3 15.66 10.02 -15.30
C LYS A 3 15.18 8.94 -14.32
N TYR A 4 14.51 9.36 -13.25
CA TYR A 4 13.89 8.42 -12.32
C TYR A 4 12.58 7.90 -12.93
N ALA A 5 12.59 6.64 -13.36
CA ALA A 5 11.35 5.92 -13.64
C ALA A 5 10.78 5.42 -12.31
N ILE A 6 9.90 6.21 -11.68
CA ILE A 6 9.34 5.95 -10.35
C ILE A 6 8.73 4.55 -10.28
N ALA A 7 7.97 4.15 -11.30
CA ALA A 7 7.40 2.81 -11.41
C ALA A 7 8.46 1.69 -11.33
N LYS A 8 9.61 1.86 -12.00
CA LYS A 8 10.69 0.86 -11.99
C LYS A 8 11.38 0.74 -10.64
N GLN A 9 11.44 1.84 -9.89
CA GLN A 9 12.09 1.84 -8.57
C GLN A 9 11.18 1.25 -7.50
N LEU A 10 9.87 1.52 -7.56
CA LEU A 10 8.89 1.07 -6.57
C LEU A 10 8.40 -0.36 -6.82
N ALA A 11 8.39 -0.82 -8.08
CA ALA A 11 7.91 -2.15 -8.44
C ALA A 11 8.64 -3.25 -7.65
N GLY A 12 7.86 -4.09 -6.95
CA GLY A 12 8.37 -5.24 -6.22
C GLY A 12 9.12 -4.91 -4.92
N LYS A 13 9.15 -3.65 -4.48
CA LYS A 13 9.69 -3.31 -3.15
C LYS A 13 8.84 -3.94 -2.04
N ARG A 14 9.49 -4.27 -0.93
CA ARG A 14 8.83 -4.77 0.27
C ARG A 14 8.28 -3.62 1.09
N VAL A 15 7.13 -3.84 1.70
CA VAL A 15 6.47 -2.89 2.59
C VAL A 15 6.54 -3.44 4.01
N ILE A 16 7.06 -2.63 4.94
CA ILE A 16 7.31 -3.00 6.33
C ILE A 16 6.70 -1.95 7.25
N THR A 17 6.07 -2.38 8.34
CA THR A 17 5.56 -1.46 9.36
C THR A 17 6.67 -0.93 10.27
N THR A 18 6.40 0.14 11.00
CA THR A 18 7.27 0.64 12.08
C THR A 18 7.63 -0.41 13.14
N ASP A 19 6.78 -1.43 13.30
CA ASP A 19 6.94 -2.49 14.29
C ASP A 19 7.79 -3.66 13.74
N GLY A 20 8.23 -3.58 12.49
CA GLY A 20 9.04 -4.61 11.81
C GLY A 20 8.24 -5.71 11.13
N GLU A 21 6.92 -5.59 11.03
CA GLU A 21 6.07 -6.57 10.33
C GLU A 21 6.14 -6.35 8.81
N GLU A 22 6.48 -7.38 8.05
CA GLU A 22 6.44 -7.35 6.58
C GLU A 22 4.99 -7.50 6.11
N LEU A 23 4.43 -6.43 5.53
CA LEU A 23 3.08 -6.43 4.99
C LEU A 23 3.03 -7.20 3.66
N GLY A 24 4.04 -7.04 2.81
CA GLY A 24 4.07 -7.68 1.51
C GLY A 24 4.86 -6.89 0.46
N ARG A 25 4.43 -6.98 -0.80
CA ARG A 25 5.11 -6.36 -1.95
C ARG A 25 4.23 -5.42 -2.74
N ILE A 26 4.82 -4.33 -3.21
CA ILE A 26 4.12 -3.37 -4.07
C ILE A 26 3.87 -3.99 -5.45
N ILE A 27 2.62 -3.99 -5.88
CA ILE A 27 2.20 -4.46 -7.20
C ILE A 27 1.72 -3.32 -8.10
N ASP A 28 1.13 -2.27 -7.52
CA ASP A 28 0.58 -1.16 -8.29
C ASP A 28 0.51 0.14 -7.47
N LEU A 29 0.20 1.25 -8.15
CA LEU A 29 0.22 2.61 -7.61
C LEU A 29 -0.98 3.41 -8.15
N TYR A 30 -1.69 4.11 -7.28
CA TYR A 30 -2.74 5.05 -7.67
C TYR A 30 -2.20 6.47 -7.69
N LEU A 31 -2.08 7.02 -8.89
CA LEU A 31 -1.61 8.38 -9.13
C LEU A 31 -2.78 9.25 -9.57
N ASN A 32 -2.83 10.47 -9.03
CA ASN A 32 -3.71 11.50 -9.55
C ASN A 32 -3.08 12.16 -10.78
N GLU A 33 -3.70 11.95 -11.95
CA GLU A 33 -3.18 12.41 -13.24
C GLU A 33 -3.16 13.94 -13.39
N LEU A 34 -4.01 14.65 -12.64
CA LEU A 34 -4.15 16.11 -12.75
C LEU A 34 -3.01 16.85 -12.05
N ASN A 35 -2.54 16.34 -10.91
CA ASN A 35 -1.53 16.98 -10.07
C ASN A 35 -0.23 16.16 -9.94
N GLY A 36 -0.21 14.93 -10.44
CA GLY A 36 0.94 14.02 -10.36
C GLY A 36 1.24 13.50 -8.96
N LYS A 37 0.30 13.58 -8.01
CA LYS A 37 0.49 13.08 -6.64
C LYS A 37 0.14 11.60 -6.55
N LEU A 38 0.95 10.87 -5.79
CA LEU A 38 0.68 9.49 -5.42
C LEU A 38 -0.32 9.47 -4.26
N GLU A 39 -1.50 8.87 -4.48
CA GLU A 39 -2.59 8.82 -3.51
C GLU A 39 -2.49 7.57 -2.65
N SER A 40 -2.33 6.40 -3.28
CA SER A 40 -2.19 5.13 -2.58
C SER A 40 -1.33 4.13 -3.35
N VAL A 41 -0.88 3.12 -2.62
CA VAL A 41 -0.02 2.04 -3.11
C VAL A 41 -0.73 0.72 -2.87
N LEU A 42 -0.81 -0.11 -3.90
CA LEU A 42 -1.41 -1.43 -3.82
C LEU A 42 -0.34 -2.46 -3.49
N VAL A 43 -0.59 -3.21 -2.41
CA VAL A 43 0.34 -4.17 -1.85
C VAL A 43 -0.30 -5.55 -1.89
N GLU A 44 0.41 -6.52 -2.46
CA GLU A 44 0.07 -7.93 -2.32
C GLU A 44 0.53 -8.39 -0.93
N PRO A 45 -0.41 -8.76 -0.03
CA PRO A 45 -0.07 -9.11 1.34
C PRO A 45 0.67 -10.45 1.38
N ASN A 46 1.72 -10.51 2.19
CA ASN A 46 2.40 -11.77 2.47
C ASN A 46 1.44 -12.69 3.27
N PRO A 47 1.20 -13.95 2.86
CA PRO A 47 0.32 -14.89 3.56
C PRO A 47 0.61 -15.07 5.06
N GLU A 48 1.86 -14.87 5.46
CA GLU A 48 2.32 -14.98 6.85
C GLU A 48 2.07 -13.70 7.67
N SER A 49 1.63 -12.60 7.05
CA SER A 49 1.34 -11.35 7.76
C SER A 49 -0.02 -11.38 8.44
N SER A 50 -0.15 -10.65 9.56
CA SER A 50 -1.44 -10.51 10.25
C SER A 50 -2.50 -9.80 9.41
N TRP A 51 -2.08 -9.09 8.37
CA TRP A 51 -2.92 -8.34 7.45
C TRP A 51 -3.48 -9.19 6.31
N ALA A 52 -2.83 -10.30 5.94
CA ALA A 52 -3.32 -11.17 4.87
C ALA A 52 -4.72 -11.74 5.14
N SER A 53 -4.99 -12.10 6.39
CA SER A 53 -6.31 -12.60 6.80
C SER A 53 -7.39 -11.52 6.70
N ARG A 54 -7.06 -10.26 7.05
CA ARG A 54 -7.99 -9.12 6.97
C ARG A 54 -8.33 -8.79 5.52
N THR A 55 -7.31 -8.73 4.68
CA THR A 55 -7.44 -8.43 3.25
C THR A 55 -8.21 -9.50 2.49
N LYS A 56 -8.04 -10.79 2.83
CA LYS A 56 -8.85 -11.89 2.27
C LYS A 56 -10.32 -11.78 2.67
N GLN A 57 -10.61 -11.32 3.90
CA GLN A 57 -11.97 -11.11 4.40
C GLN A 57 -12.69 -9.95 3.68
N ALA A 58 -11.95 -8.93 3.25
CA ALA A 58 -12.46 -7.81 2.47
C ALA A 58 -12.70 -8.15 0.98
N GLY A 59 -12.45 -9.39 0.55
CA GLY A 59 -12.75 -9.88 -0.81
C GLY A 59 -11.77 -9.43 -1.90
N GLY A 60 -10.94 -8.41 -1.64
CA GLY A 60 -10.01 -7.84 -2.62
C GLY A 60 -8.68 -8.57 -2.74
N GLY A 61 -8.21 -9.28 -1.70
CA GLY A 61 -6.91 -9.98 -1.75
C GLY A 61 -5.67 -9.07 -1.79
N TYR A 62 -5.85 -7.75 -1.91
CA TYR A 62 -4.80 -6.73 -1.92
C TYR A 62 -5.00 -5.70 -0.80
N LEU A 63 -3.89 -5.22 -0.24
CA LEU A 63 -3.85 -4.18 0.77
C LEU A 63 -3.63 -2.83 0.09
N MET A 64 -4.56 -1.89 0.26
CA MET A 64 -4.38 -0.51 -0.16
C MET A 64 -3.71 0.29 0.96
N VAL A 65 -2.56 0.88 0.67
CA VAL A 65 -1.80 1.70 1.61
C VAL A 65 -1.87 3.16 1.16
N PRO A 66 -2.48 4.07 1.93
CA PRO A 66 -2.48 5.48 1.57
C PRO A 66 -1.05 6.05 1.66
N TYR A 67 -0.68 6.91 0.71
CA TYR A 67 0.67 7.50 0.69
C TYR A 67 0.94 8.38 1.92
N SER A 68 -0.11 8.87 2.59
CA SER A 68 0.00 9.61 3.86
C SER A 68 0.54 8.78 5.03
N ALA A 69 0.43 7.45 4.98
CA ALA A 69 0.96 6.55 6.00
C ALA A 69 2.43 6.19 5.80
N VAL A 70 3.06 6.69 4.73
CA VAL A 70 4.42 6.34 4.31
C VAL A 70 5.42 7.24 5.00
N LEU A 71 6.39 6.62 5.67
CA LEU A 71 7.44 7.34 6.41
C LEU A 71 8.72 7.48 5.61
N ASP A 72 9.15 6.41 4.94
CA ASP A 72 10.37 6.41 4.12
C ASP A 72 10.27 5.44 2.95
N VAL A 73 10.98 5.76 1.87
CA VAL A 73 11.07 4.94 0.66
C VAL A 73 12.53 4.88 0.20
N LYS A 74 13.20 3.77 0.52
CA LYS A 74 14.55 3.46 0.01
C LYS A 74 14.61 2.05 -0.54
N ASP A 75 15.19 1.12 0.19
CA ASP A 75 15.23 -0.30 -0.18
C ASP A 75 13.89 -0.98 0.10
N VAL A 76 13.26 -0.55 1.20
CA VAL A 76 11.92 -0.94 1.62
C VAL A 76 11.07 0.32 1.81
N MET A 77 9.76 0.13 1.75
CA MET A 77 8.77 1.15 2.03
C MET A 77 8.32 0.99 3.47
N VAL A 78 8.63 1.98 4.32
CA VAL A 78 8.28 1.96 5.74
C VAL A 78 6.96 2.69 5.93
N VAL A 79 6.02 2.04 6.60
CA VAL A 79 4.66 2.57 6.82
C VAL A 79 4.29 2.58 8.29
N ASP A 80 3.57 3.62 8.71
CA ASP A 80 2.98 3.67 10.05
C ASP A 80 1.71 2.83 10.09
N ARG A 81 1.66 1.88 11.02
CA ARG A 81 0.50 1.03 11.28
C ARG A 81 -0.76 1.82 11.58
N ARG A 82 -0.64 3.00 12.21
CA ARG A 82 -1.78 3.86 12.58
C ARG A 82 -2.50 4.40 11.35
N GLY A 83 -1.79 4.63 10.25
CA GLY A 83 -2.34 5.13 9.00
C GLY A 83 -3.06 4.07 8.15
N LEU A 84 -2.88 2.78 8.48
CA LEU A 84 -3.51 1.66 7.75
C LEU A 84 -4.90 1.29 8.27
N ALA A 85 -5.25 1.71 9.49
CA ALA A 85 -6.49 1.29 10.15
C ALA A 85 -7.74 2.08 9.72
N SER A 86 -7.59 3.14 8.92
CA SER A 86 -8.67 4.10 8.63
C SER A 86 -9.44 3.87 7.33
N ASP A 87 -9.01 2.96 6.46
CA ASP A 87 -9.57 2.87 5.08
C ASP A 87 -10.46 1.63 4.81
N ASP A 88 -10.67 0.79 5.82
CA ASP A 88 -11.52 -0.42 5.71
C ASP A 88 -13.04 -0.13 5.78
N SER A 89 -13.46 1.15 5.82
CA SER A 89 -14.86 1.54 6.05
C SER A 89 -15.62 2.08 4.84
N SER A 90 -15.04 2.15 3.63
CA SER A 90 -15.67 2.85 2.49
C SER A 90 -16.36 1.97 1.44
N SER A 91 -16.42 0.64 1.60
CA SER A 91 -17.09 -0.27 0.64
C SER A 91 -18.33 -0.99 1.19
N LYS A 92 -19.14 -0.31 2.01
CA LYS A 92 -20.55 -0.67 2.26
C LYS A 92 -21.45 0.53 2.00
N GLY A 93 -21.94 0.67 0.77
CA GLY A 93 -23.02 1.61 0.46
C GLY A 93 -23.32 1.73 -1.02
N GLY A 94 -24.31 0.97 -1.50
CA GLY A 94 -24.97 1.24 -2.78
C GLY A 94 -24.95 0.10 -3.79
N PHE A 95 -25.64 -1.00 -3.49
CA PHE A 95 -26.27 -1.79 -4.56
C PHE A 95 -27.73 -1.34 -4.66
N PHE A 96 -28.12 -0.94 -5.88
CA PHE A 96 -29.50 -0.76 -6.30
C PHE A 96 -30.27 -2.09 -6.23
#